data_AF-A0A7V8XYU7-F1
#
_entry.id   AF-A0A7V8XYU7-F1
#
_cell.length_a   1.000
_cell.length_b   1.000
_cell.length_c   1.000
_cell.angle_alpha   90.00
_cell.angle_beta   90.00
_cell.angle_gamma   90.00
#
_symmetry.space_group_name_H-M   'P 1'
#
loop_
_entity.id
_entity.type
_entity.pdbx_description
1 polymer ?
#
loop_
_entity_poly.entity_id
_entity_poly.type
_entity_poly.pdbx_seq_one_letter_code
_entity_poly.pdbx_strand_id
1 'polypeptide(L)'
;MTAITRPRRLSLVSTLLVLALGWFAAPHASQGGANNGFLLFTTDRDNPSNAGMCPDCEEIYRMSPDGSEPTRLTFGGADYQAIPYNNTGADWSHSKKLIAFHSNRIGRIPQIHLMNHDGSDDHLLVSLPRGGMFPSFSQSGNELCFNPQPVSQANPRRDIYIANVHGEGVTNLTSPGQLPGEPGSFNDNFRCDWSPKSNAIAFSSNRHDPAGAVRNDEIYVINADGSDLVRLTGNAESGVPGSDVNPAWSPKGDRIAFESNRTGQPEIWVMNADGSEPTRLTNFEAEPTPSNVSVTKPTWSPTGDRIAFHRRVGLHAMRGHFEIYTMNADGTDLRQITLTKSPGFSGFPSWGKWSNSHR
;
A
#
# COMPACT_ATOMS: atom_id res chain seq x y z
N MET A 1 -70.83 -33.06 56.23
CA MET A 1 -71.62 -32.40 55.18
C MET A 1 -70.69 -31.57 54.33
N THR A 2 -70.73 -31.86 53.04
CA THR A 2 -69.82 -31.44 51.98
C THR A 2 -70.09 -29.99 51.56
N ALA A 3 -69.04 -29.19 51.33
CA ALA A 3 -69.14 -27.97 50.54
C ALA A 3 -67.91 -27.86 49.64
N ILE A 4 -68.08 -28.34 48.40
CA ILE A 4 -67.18 -28.16 47.26
C ILE A 4 -67.54 -26.83 46.62
N THR A 5 -66.59 -25.90 46.50
CA THR A 5 -66.74 -24.71 45.64
C THR A 5 -65.68 -24.72 44.53
N ARG A 6 -66.20 -24.53 43.30
CA ARG A 6 -65.61 -24.69 41.97
C ARG A 6 -64.46 -23.71 41.63
N PRO A 7 -63.64 -24.03 40.59
CA PRO A 7 -62.53 -23.20 40.12
C PRO A 7 -63.01 -22.05 39.21
N ARG A 8 -62.28 -20.92 39.19
CA ARG A 8 -62.46 -19.85 38.19
C ARG A 8 -61.40 -19.96 37.09
N ARG A 9 -61.89 -19.89 35.85
CA ARG A 9 -61.15 -19.98 34.57
C ARG A 9 -60.39 -18.68 34.25
N LEU A 10 -59.36 -18.83 33.42
CA LEU A 10 -58.57 -17.79 32.74
C LEU A 10 -59.42 -16.81 31.91
N SER A 11 -58.87 -15.61 31.72
CA SER A 11 -59.19 -14.69 30.62
C SER A 11 -57.93 -13.93 30.21
N LEU A 12 -57.40 -14.23 29.02
CA LEU A 12 -56.48 -13.36 28.26
C LEU A 12 -57.23 -12.09 27.83
N VAL A 13 -56.60 -10.90 27.92
CA VAL A 13 -56.48 -9.88 26.86
C VAL A 13 -55.55 -8.76 27.36
N SER A 14 -54.39 -8.67 26.71
CA SER A 14 -53.67 -7.50 26.19
C SER A 14 -53.77 -6.12 26.87
N THR A 15 -52.62 -5.65 27.39
CA THR A 15 -52.15 -4.28 27.16
C THR A 15 -50.64 -4.30 26.93
N LEU A 16 -50.25 -4.00 25.69
CA LEU A 16 -48.87 -3.68 25.29
C LEU A 16 -48.50 -2.29 25.81
N LEU A 17 -47.36 -2.17 26.49
CA LEU A 17 -46.59 -0.93 26.45
C LEU A 17 -45.10 -1.28 26.27
N VAL A 18 -44.60 -0.91 25.10
CA VAL A 18 -43.21 -0.91 24.69
C VAL A 18 -42.52 0.27 25.38
N LEU A 19 -41.41 0.03 26.06
CA LEU A 19 -40.33 1.01 26.18
C LEU A 19 -38.99 0.27 26.23
N ALA A 20 -38.28 0.42 25.11
CA ALA A 20 -36.92 0.00 24.89
C ALA A 20 -35.94 0.81 25.74
N LEU A 21 -34.87 0.15 26.17
CA LEU A 21 -33.50 0.68 26.18
C LEU A 21 -32.57 -0.52 26.36
N GLY A 22 -32.33 -1.20 25.25
CA GLY A 22 -31.26 -2.19 25.16
C GLY A 22 -29.93 -1.45 25.24
N TRP A 23 -29.20 -1.63 26.33
CA TRP A 23 -27.75 -1.50 26.30
C TRP A 23 -27.20 -2.74 25.61
N PHE A 24 -27.15 -2.71 24.28
CA PHE A 24 -26.18 -3.52 23.58
C PHE A 24 -24.83 -2.88 23.85
N ALA A 25 -24.10 -3.43 24.82
CA ALA A 25 -22.66 -3.32 24.81
C ALA A 25 -22.22 -3.74 23.40
N ALA A 26 -21.63 -2.81 22.65
CA ALA A 26 -20.97 -3.14 21.40
C ALA A 26 -20.04 -4.34 21.68
N PRO A 27 -19.99 -5.35 20.80
CA PRO A 27 -19.00 -6.39 20.95
C PRO A 27 -17.66 -5.68 20.97
N HIS A 28 -16.93 -5.84 22.08
CA HIS A 28 -15.56 -5.37 22.15
C HIS A 28 -14.85 -5.99 20.96
N ALA A 29 -14.29 -5.13 20.09
CA ALA A 29 -13.44 -5.55 18.99
C ALA A 29 -12.52 -6.63 19.53
N SER A 30 -12.62 -7.83 18.98
CA SER A 30 -11.86 -8.97 19.48
C SER A 30 -10.39 -8.58 19.46
N GLN A 31 -9.72 -8.66 20.61
CA GLN A 31 -8.27 -8.44 20.71
C GLN A 31 -7.43 -9.42 19.86
N GLY A 32 -8.08 -10.29 19.05
CA GLY A 32 -7.45 -11.13 18.04
C GLY A 32 -6.86 -10.39 16.83
N GLY A 33 -7.17 -9.10 16.63
CA GLY A 33 -6.55 -8.27 15.58
C GLY A 33 -5.16 -7.71 15.93
N ALA A 34 -4.80 -7.70 17.22
CA ALA A 34 -3.64 -7.00 17.74
C ALA A 34 -2.28 -7.56 17.27
N ASN A 35 -2.24 -8.84 16.85
CA ASN A 35 -1.02 -9.48 16.36
C ASN A 35 -0.87 -9.39 14.83
N ASN A 36 -1.95 -9.13 14.11
CA ASN A 36 -1.95 -9.07 12.64
C ASN A 36 -1.75 -7.64 12.12
N GLY A 37 -1.52 -6.65 13.00
CA GLY A 37 -1.35 -5.25 12.60
C GLY A 37 -2.62 -4.59 12.05
N PHE A 38 -2.46 -3.43 11.42
CA PHE A 38 -3.51 -2.71 10.69
C PHE A 38 -3.11 -2.58 9.22
N LEU A 39 -4.05 -2.34 8.31
CA LEU A 39 -3.74 -1.97 6.93
C LEU A 39 -4.00 -0.48 6.74
N LEU A 40 -2.98 0.26 6.29
CA LEU A 40 -3.21 1.55 5.64
C LEU A 40 -3.57 1.32 4.19
N PHE A 41 -4.41 2.20 3.66
CA PHE A 41 -4.72 2.24 2.26
C PHE A 41 -5.21 3.60 1.83
N THR A 42 -5.09 3.85 0.54
CA THR A 42 -5.64 5.02 -0.12
C THR A 42 -6.99 4.67 -0.73
N THR A 43 -8.01 5.49 -0.50
CA THR A 43 -9.32 5.29 -1.13
C THR A 43 -10.13 6.58 -1.28
N ASP A 44 -11.04 6.57 -2.25
CA ASP A 44 -12.05 7.60 -2.50
C ASP A 44 -13.43 7.23 -1.92
N ARG A 45 -13.50 6.23 -1.02
CA ARG A 45 -14.76 5.64 -0.51
C ARG A 45 -15.81 6.62 0.02
N ASP A 46 -15.38 7.70 0.67
CA ASP A 46 -16.26 8.68 1.31
C ASP A 46 -16.32 9.99 0.48
N ASN A 47 -15.93 9.93 -0.80
CA ASN A 47 -16.04 11.04 -1.72
C ASN A 47 -17.53 11.39 -1.93
N PRO A 48 -17.95 12.64 -1.62
CA PRO A 48 -19.35 13.04 -1.68
C PRO A 48 -19.90 13.14 -3.12
N SER A 49 -19.04 13.09 -4.15
CA SER A 49 -19.49 13.09 -5.54
C SER A 49 -19.93 11.68 -5.96
N ASN A 50 -21.25 11.47 -6.12
CA ASN A 50 -21.84 10.27 -6.72
C ASN A 50 -21.35 9.95 -8.15
N ALA A 51 -20.48 10.80 -8.72
CA ALA A 51 -19.91 10.65 -10.04
C ALA A 51 -18.44 10.20 -10.04
N GLY A 52 -17.78 10.03 -8.89
CA GLY A 52 -16.34 9.73 -8.86
C GLY A 52 -15.49 10.82 -9.54
N MET A 53 -15.98 12.06 -9.54
CA MET A 53 -15.44 13.20 -10.31
C MET A 53 -14.65 14.18 -9.44
N CYS A 54 -14.11 13.73 -8.31
CA CYS A 54 -12.99 14.44 -7.70
C CYS A 54 -11.71 13.66 -8.01
N PRO A 55 -11.02 13.99 -9.13
CA PRO A 55 -9.70 13.44 -9.47
C PRO A 55 -8.64 13.49 -8.38
N ASP A 56 -8.91 14.30 -7.35
CA ASP A 56 -7.99 14.76 -6.33
C ASP A 56 -8.62 14.70 -4.94
N CYS A 57 -9.31 13.61 -4.59
CA CYS A 57 -9.92 13.41 -3.26
C CYS A 57 -9.58 12.04 -2.65
N GLU A 58 -8.49 11.41 -3.08
CA GLU A 58 -8.05 10.17 -2.44
C GLU A 58 -7.47 10.47 -1.05
N GLU A 59 -7.87 9.66 -0.07
CA GLU A 59 -7.51 9.84 1.33
C GLU A 59 -6.89 8.58 1.92
N ILE A 60 -6.19 8.76 3.03
CA ILE A 60 -5.59 7.68 3.78
C ILE A 60 -6.59 7.19 4.83
N TYR A 61 -6.81 5.89 4.82
CA TYR A 61 -7.58 5.16 5.81
C TYR A 61 -6.70 4.11 6.44
N ARG A 62 -7.08 3.72 7.66
CA ARG A 62 -6.66 2.46 8.27
C ARG A 62 -7.86 1.53 8.42
N MET A 63 -7.62 0.23 8.39
CA MET A 63 -8.63 -0.79 8.68
C MET A 63 -7.99 -2.00 9.35
N SER A 64 -8.81 -2.87 9.93
CA SER A 64 -8.40 -4.20 10.35
C SER A 64 -8.02 -5.06 9.12
N PRO A 65 -7.10 -6.04 9.26
CA PRO A 65 -6.66 -6.88 8.14
C PRO A 65 -7.73 -7.72 7.44
N ASP A 66 -8.90 -7.86 8.05
CA ASP A 66 -10.09 -8.52 7.49
C ASP A 66 -10.99 -7.56 6.70
N GLY A 67 -10.62 -6.29 6.59
CA GLY A 67 -11.39 -5.24 5.92
C GLY A 67 -12.40 -4.52 6.83
N SER A 68 -12.50 -4.89 8.10
CA SER A 68 -13.44 -4.26 9.04
C SER A 68 -12.91 -2.94 9.61
N GLU A 69 -13.83 -2.13 10.16
CA GLU A 69 -13.53 -0.89 10.88
C GLU A 69 -12.67 0.15 10.10
N PRO A 70 -12.99 0.46 8.83
CA PRO A 70 -12.26 1.48 8.10
C PRO A 70 -12.41 2.84 8.80
N THR A 71 -11.28 3.45 9.14
CA THR A 71 -11.19 4.74 9.82
C THR A 71 -10.38 5.70 8.96
N ARG A 72 -10.97 6.85 8.60
CA ARG A 72 -10.31 7.92 7.85
C ARG A 72 -9.24 8.60 8.71
N LEU A 73 -8.06 8.84 8.15
CA LEU A 73 -6.95 9.53 8.83
C LEU A 73 -6.66 10.92 8.24
N THR A 74 -6.87 11.10 6.93
CA THR A 74 -6.67 12.40 6.26
C THR A 74 -7.98 12.98 5.72
N PHE A 75 -7.99 14.31 5.64
CA PHE A 75 -9.14 15.10 5.19
C PHE A 75 -8.72 16.04 4.04
N GLY A 76 -8.11 15.46 3.02
CA GLY A 76 -7.90 15.96 1.66
C GLY A 76 -9.16 16.42 0.90
N GLY A 77 -9.51 17.68 1.14
CA GLY A 77 -10.13 18.54 0.12
C GLY A 77 -11.66 18.49 -0.01
N ALA A 78 -12.34 17.39 0.32
CA ALA A 78 -13.80 17.34 0.27
C ALA A 78 -14.49 18.18 1.37
N ASP A 79 -13.81 18.37 2.51
CA ASP A 79 -14.40 18.99 3.68
C ASP A 79 -14.03 20.48 3.87
N TYR A 80 -13.01 21.04 3.17
CA TYR A 80 -12.50 22.37 3.57
C TYR A 80 -11.71 23.23 2.54
N GLN A 81 -11.64 22.91 1.24
CA GLN A 81 -10.87 23.73 0.27
C GLN A 81 -11.58 23.95 -1.07
N ALA A 82 -11.35 25.11 -1.70
CA ALA A 82 -11.89 25.46 -3.01
C ALA A 82 -11.27 24.65 -4.19
N ILE A 83 -10.13 23.98 -3.95
CA ILE A 83 -9.46 23.13 -4.94
C ILE A 83 -9.01 21.82 -4.26
N PRO A 84 -9.62 20.66 -4.58
CA PRO A 84 -9.29 19.36 -3.99
C PRO A 84 -7.83 18.94 -4.15
N TYR A 85 -7.33 18.03 -3.32
CA TYR A 85 -5.97 17.47 -3.36
C TYR A 85 -5.94 16.03 -2.83
N ASN A 86 -4.93 15.27 -3.25
CA ASN A 86 -4.74 13.86 -2.93
C ASN A 86 -3.77 13.63 -1.77
N ASN A 87 -4.07 12.62 -0.97
CA ASN A 87 -3.16 12.01 0.01
C ASN A 87 -3.05 10.51 -0.31
N THR A 88 -1.88 10.05 -0.79
CA THR A 88 -1.75 8.65 -1.22
C THR A 88 -0.41 8.01 -0.85
N GLY A 89 -0.34 6.68 -1.02
CA GLY A 89 0.92 5.93 -0.92
C GLY A 89 1.51 6.00 0.49
N ALA A 90 0.67 5.79 1.49
CA ALA A 90 1.07 5.86 2.89
C ALA A 90 1.90 4.65 3.31
N ASP A 91 2.86 4.87 4.21
CA ASP A 91 3.67 3.84 4.83
C ASP A 91 3.84 4.07 6.33
N TRP A 92 4.06 2.97 7.06
CA TRP A 92 4.20 2.98 8.52
C TRP A 92 5.65 3.04 8.97
N SER A 93 5.92 3.91 9.95
CA SER A 93 7.14 3.78 10.74
C SER A 93 7.03 2.54 11.61
N HIS A 94 8.05 1.68 11.55
CA HIS A 94 8.10 0.42 12.31
C HIS A 94 8.20 0.62 13.83
N SER A 95 8.71 1.76 14.29
CA SER A 95 9.13 1.99 15.69
C SER A 95 8.62 3.31 16.30
N LYS A 96 8.14 4.27 15.49
CA LYS A 96 7.76 5.61 15.98
C LYS A 96 6.27 5.97 15.97
N LYS A 97 5.37 5.09 15.54
CA LYS A 97 3.93 5.36 15.36
C LYS A 97 3.67 6.58 14.46
N LEU A 98 4.54 6.74 13.45
CA LEU A 98 4.40 7.74 12.41
C LEU A 98 3.87 7.10 11.14
N ILE A 99 3.18 7.91 10.34
CA ILE A 99 2.77 7.58 8.99
C ILE A 99 3.40 8.61 8.06
N ALA A 100 4.07 8.13 7.02
CA ALA A 100 4.55 8.95 5.92
C ALA A 100 3.65 8.72 4.72
N PHE A 101 3.37 9.77 3.97
CA PHE A 101 2.57 9.68 2.76
C PHE A 101 2.95 10.81 1.82
N HIS A 102 2.43 10.81 0.59
CA HIS A 102 2.60 11.96 -0.29
C HIS A 102 1.28 12.68 -0.56
N SER A 103 1.37 14.01 -0.59
CA SER A 103 0.24 14.90 -0.85
C SER A 103 0.57 15.93 -1.92
N ASN A 104 -0.34 16.20 -2.85
CA ASN A 104 -0.17 17.25 -3.87
C ASN A 104 -0.77 18.60 -3.45
N ARG A 105 -1.09 18.78 -2.16
CA ARG A 105 -1.70 19.99 -1.61
C ARG A 105 -0.80 21.24 -1.67
N ILE A 106 0.51 21.05 -1.76
CA ILE A 106 1.50 22.13 -1.85
C ILE A 106 2.04 22.18 -3.28
N GLY A 107 1.79 23.28 -3.99
CA GLY A 107 2.35 23.53 -5.32
C GLY A 107 1.89 22.55 -6.41
N ARG A 108 0.91 21.68 -6.14
CA ARG A 108 0.43 20.64 -7.08
C ARG A 108 1.50 19.63 -7.50
N ILE A 109 2.51 19.48 -6.67
CA ILE A 109 3.59 18.50 -6.79
C ILE A 109 3.47 17.59 -5.57
N PRO A 110 3.55 16.26 -5.72
CA PRO A 110 3.47 15.36 -4.57
C PRO A 110 4.67 15.61 -3.64
N GLN A 111 4.40 16.01 -2.40
CA GLN A 111 5.40 16.20 -1.36
C GLN A 111 5.23 15.16 -0.27
N ILE A 112 6.31 14.82 0.44
CA ILE A 112 6.23 13.89 1.57
C ILE A 112 5.72 14.61 2.81
N HIS A 113 4.69 14.05 3.41
CA HIS A 113 4.10 14.49 4.67
C HIS A 113 4.26 13.41 5.73
N LEU A 114 4.34 13.86 6.98
CA LEU A 114 4.33 13.00 8.16
C LEU A 114 3.12 13.35 9.02
N MET A 115 2.54 12.32 9.65
CA MET A 115 1.53 12.46 10.70
C MET A 115 1.72 11.37 11.75
N ASN A 116 1.11 11.55 12.90
CA ASN A 116 0.97 10.50 13.91
C ASN A 116 0.02 9.39 13.43
N HIS A 117 0.13 8.19 14.00
CA HIS A 117 -0.71 7.02 13.69
C HIS A 117 -2.23 7.22 13.83
N ASP A 118 -2.66 8.29 14.51
CA ASP A 118 -4.04 8.69 14.71
C ASP A 118 -4.50 9.80 13.75
N GLY A 119 -3.62 10.24 12.83
CA GLY A 119 -3.88 11.31 11.87
C GLY A 119 -3.57 12.71 12.41
N SER A 120 -3.16 12.86 13.66
CA SER A 120 -2.76 14.17 14.21
C SER A 120 -1.37 14.59 13.74
N ASP A 121 -1.06 15.88 13.91
CA ASP A 121 0.26 16.46 13.59
C ASP A 121 0.70 16.25 12.13
N ASP A 122 -0.24 16.38 11.17
CA ASP A 122 0.07 16.34 9.74
C ASP A 122 0.89 17.57 9.32
N HIS A 123 2.13 17.35 8.92
CA HIS A 123 3.06 18.39 8.47
C HIS A 123 3.88 17.95 7.26
N LEU A 124 4.39 18.94 6.51
CA LEU A 124 5.33 18.71 5.42
C LEU A 124 6.68 18.27 6.02
N LEU A 125 7.25 17.17 5.52
CA LEU A 125 8.58 16.73 5.91
C LEU A 125 9.66 17.67 5.35
N VAL A 126 9.68 17.80 4.02
CA VAL A 126 10.66 18.61 3.29
C VAL A 126 10.08 19.03 1.95
N SER A 127 10.32 20.28 1.54
CA SER A 127 9.90 20.80 0.24
C SER A 127 10.96 20.50 -0.82
N LEU A 128 10.65 19.64 -1.79
CA LEU A 128 11.57 19.30 -2.88
C LEU A 128 11.06 19.84 -4.23
N PRO A 129 11.94 20.35 -5.11
CA PRO A 129 11.52 20.92 -6.40
C PRO A 129 10.72 19.99 -7.30
N ARG A 130 11.04 18.68 -7.28
CA ARG A 130 10.29 17.62 -7.98
C ARG A 130 9.47 16.75 -7.02
N GLY A 131 9.33 17.19 -5.77
CA GLY A 131 8.57 16.49 -4.75
C GLY A 131 9.18 15.15 -4.32
N GLY A 132 8.36 14.36 -3.64
CA GLY A 132 8.65 13.00 -3.22
C GLY A 132 7.37 12.17 -3.20
N MET A 133 7.49 10.91 -3.60
CA MET A 133 6.40 9.96 -3.74
C MET A 133 6.81 8.61 -3.18
N PHE A 134 5.80 7.87 -2.71
CA PHE A 134 5.93 6.49 -2.24
C PHE A 134 7.04 6.33 -1.19
N PRO A 135 6.93 7.04 -0.06
CA PRO A 135 7.87 6.88 1.04
C PRO A 135 7.84 5.43 1.55
N SER A 136 9.00 4.90 1.91
CA SER A 136 9.14 3.68 2.71
C SER A 136 10.06 3.96 3.89
N PHE A 137 9.65 3.58 5.09
CA PHE A 137 10.45 3.74 6.30
C PHE A 137 11.54 2.69 6.42
N SER A 138 12.71 3.15 6.88
CA SER A 138 13.69 2.29 7.55
C SER A 138 13.06 1.55 8.74
N GLN A 139 13.59 0.37 9.08
CA GLN A 139 13.17 -0.38 10.27
C GLN A 139 13.33 0.43 11.56
N SER A 140 14.37 1.25 11.65
CA SER A 140 14.57 2.14 12.81
C SER A 140 13.52 3.24 12.89
N GLY A 141 12.78 3.52 11.82
CA GLY A 141 11.81 4.60 11.71
C GLY A 141 12.43 5.99 11.70
N ASN A 142 13.75 6.10 11.52
CA ASN A 142 14.49 7.38 11.52
C ASN A 142 14.63 7.99 10.13
N GLU A 143 14.54 7.17 9.10
CA GLU A 143 14.78 7.55 7.71
C GLU A 143 13.70 7.02 6.80
N LEU A 144 13.52 7.71 5.68
CA LEU A 144 12.63 7.37 4.59
C LEU A 144 13.44 7.26 3.31
N CYS A 145 13.14 6.26 2.49
CA CYS A 145 13.49 6.30 1.08
C CYS A 145 12.26 6.73 0.28
N PHE A 146 12.44 7.44 -0.83
CA PHE A 146 11.37 7.85 -1.73
C PHE A 146 11.93 8.18 -3.13
N ASN A 147 11.05 8.43 -4.10
CA ASN A 147 11.44 8.93 -5.42
C ASN A 147 10.66 10.21 -5.77
N PRO A 148 11.22 11.14 -6.57
CA PRO A 148 10.49 12.32 -7.03
C PRO A 148 9.46 11.96 -8.09
N GLN A 149 8.63 12.94 -8.50
CA GLN A 149 7.81 12.80 -9.70
C GLN A 149 8.69 12.70 -10.96
N PRO A 150 8.25 12.00 -12.04
CA PRO A 150 9.00 11.91 -13.30
C PRO A 150 9.36 13.29 -13.89
N VAL A 151 10.46 13.41 -14.66
CA VAL A 151 10.80 14.69 -15.32
C VAL A 151 9.74 15.04 -16.35
N SER A 152 9.34 14.05 -17.14
CA SER A 152 8.20 14.11 -18.06
C SER A 152 7.72 12.69 -18.37
N GLN A 153 6.61 12.55 -19.10
CA GLN A 153 6.18 11.24 -19.60
C GLN A 153 7.18 10.62 -20.58
N ALA A 154 7.84 11.45 -21.39
CA ALA A 154 8.84 11.01 -22.38
C ALA A 154 10.21 10.72 -21.75
N ASN A 155 10.47 11.26 -20.56
CA ASN A 155 11.68 11.06 -19.79
C ASN A 155 11.30 10.80 -18.33
N PRO A 156 10.96 9.55 -17.99
CA PRO A 156 10.46 9.25 -16.66
C PRO A 156 11.53 9.25 -15.58
N ARG A 157 12.79 9.60 -15.90
CA ARG A 157 13.97 9.52 -15.03
C ARG A 157 13.71 9.98 -13.60
N ARG A 158 13.73 9.03 -12.67
CA ARG A 158 13.71 9.24 -11.22
C ARG A 158 14.94 8.59 -10.60
N ASP A 159 15.25 9.06 -9.40
CA ASP A 159 16.27 8.48 -8.54
C ASP A 159 15.66 8.16 -7.18
N ILE A 160 16.32 7.28 -6.42
CA ILE A 160 15.98 7.02 -5.02
C ILE A 160 16.69 8.03 -4.15
N TYR A 161 15.93 8.70 -3.29
CA TYR A 161 16.43 9.61 -2.28
C TYR A 161 16.24 9.00 -0.90
N ILE A 162 17.14 9.35 0.02
CA ILE A 162 16.99 9.10 1.46
C ILE A 162 16.90 10.44 2.18
N ALA A 163 16.02 10.56 3.18
CA ALA A 163 15.98 11.67 4.10
C ALA A 163 15.66 11.19 5.51
N ASN A 164 16.10 11.91 6.53
CA ASN A 164 15.66 11.63 7.89
C ASN A 164 14.22 12.13 8.11
N VAL A 165 13.56 11.65 9.16
CA VAL A 165 12.18 12.03 9.53
C VAL A 165 12.02 13.48 10.03
N HIS A 166 13.11 14.22 10.15
CA HIS A 166 13.10 15.66 10.45
C HIS A 166 13.27 16.52 9.19
N GLY A 167 13.38 15.90 8.00
CA GLY A 167 13.52 16.60 6.72
C GLY A 167 14.95 17.04 6.40
N GLU A 168 15.92 16.63 7.20
CA GLU A 168 17.33 16.97 7.02
C GLU A 168 18.09 15.83 6.32
N GLY A 169 19.26 16.15 5.76
CA GLY A 169 20.16 15.14 5.18
C GLY A 169 19.65 14.50 3.89
N VAL A 170 18.81 15.18 3.11
CA VAL A 170 18.27 14.67 1.85
C VAL A 170 19.41 14.32 0.87
N THR A 171 19.57 13.03 0.58
CA THR A 171 20.65 12.48 -0.24
C THR A 171 20.09 11.74 -1.45
N ASN A 172 20.63 11.99 -2.65
CA ASN A 172 20.32 11.19 -3.83
C ASN A 172 21.18 9.92 -3.82
N LEU A 173 20.57 8.78 -3.50
CA LEU A 173 21.24 7.49 -3.35
C LEU A 173 21.65 6.89 -4.70
N THR A 174 20.86 7.14 -5.75
CA THR A 174 21.07 6.52 -7.07
C THR A 174 21.44 7.54 -8.11
N SER A 175 22.23 8.55 -7.73
CA SER A 175 22.57 9.65 -8.64
C SER A 175 23.25 9.14 -9.92
N PRO A 176 22.93 9.74 -11.08
CA PRO A 176 23.53 9.37 -12.35
C PRO A 176 25.06 9.44 -12.33
N GLY A 177 25.72 8.44 -12.91
CA GLY A 177 27.18 8.37 -12.98
C GLY A 177 27.87 7.93 -11.69
N GLN A 178 27.13 7.65 -10.61
CA GLN A 178 27.68 7.05 -9.39
C GLN A 178 27.58 5.51 -9.36
N LEU A 179 26.77 4.90 -10.24
CA LEU A 179 26.49 3.46 -10.21
C LEU A 179 27.16 2.71 -11.38
N PRO A 180 27.60 1.45 -11.18
CA PRO A 180 28.15 0.62 -12.26
C PRO A 180 27.11 0.34 -13.36
N GLY A 181 27.55 0.27 -14.61
CA GLY A 181 26.71 -0.13 -15.75
C GLY A 181 25.80 0.98 -16.30
N GLU A 182 26.21 2.24 -16.21
CA GLU A 182 25.46 3.40 -16.73
C GLU A 182 25.90 3.78 -18.16
N PRO A 183 25.27 3.27 -19.24
CA PRO A 183 25.47 3.79 -20.58
C PRO A 183 24.68 5.10 -20.78
N GLY A 184 24.86 6.09 -19.90
CA GLY A 184 24.43 7.48 -20.11
C GLY A 184 22.95 7.78 -20.46
N SER A 185 22.02 6.82 -20.44
CA SER A 185 20.63 7.03 -20.86
C SER A 185 19.62 6.72 -19.75
N PHE A 186 18.83 7.73 -19.36
CA PHE A 186 17.50 7.67 -18.72
C PHE A 186 17.17 6.46 -17.81
N ASN A 187 17.99 6.24 -16.78
CA ASN A 187 17.65 5.29 -15.72
C ASN A 187 16.52 5.85 -14.85
N ASP A 188 15.44 5.12 -14.78
CA ASP A 188 14.28 5.42 -13.95
C ASP A 188 14.30 4.49 -12.73
N ASN A 189 14.68 5.04 -11.57
CA ASN A 189 14.72 4.33 -10.29
C ASN A 189 13.54 4.76 -9.42
N PHE A 190 12.71 3.82 -8.98
CA PHE A 190 11.47 4.14 -8.29
C PHE A 190 11.00 3.05 -7.34
N ARG A 191 10.07 3.40 -6.44
CA ARG A 191 9.36 2.46 -5.55
C ARG A 191 10.31 1.65 -4.68
N CYS A 192 11.11 2.37 -3.91
CA CYS A 192 12.03 1.76 -2.98
C CYS A 192 11.29 1.10 -1.79
N ASP A 193 11.93 0.11 -1.18
CA ASP A 193 11.54 -0.45 0.10
C ASP A 193 12.78 -0.79 0.93
N TRP A 194 12.76 -0.41 2.21
CA TRP A 194 13.86 -0.71 3.12
C TRP A 194 13.85 -2.18 3.54
N SER A 195 15.04 -2.77 3.57
CA SER A 195 15.24 -4.04 4.27
C SER A 195 14.93 -3.89 5.77
N PRO A 196 14.42 -4.95 6.43
CA PRO A 196 14.11 -4.91 7.87
C PRO A 196 15.34 -4.78 8.76
N LYS A 197 16.56 -4.84 8.19
CA LYS A 197 17.81 -4.58 8.90
C LYS A 197 18.32 -3.15 8.73
N SER A 198 17.62 -2.30 7.98
CA SER A 198 18.01 -0.90 7.71
C SER A 198 19.39 -0.72 7.06
N ASN A 199 19.92 -1.74 6.39
CA ASN A 199 21.23 -1.67 5.74
C ASN A 199 21.16 -1.66 4.21
N ALA A 200 20.04 -2.09 3.64
CA ALA A 200 19.83 -2.15 2.20
C ALA A 200 18.44 -1.67 1.79
N ILE A 201 18.31 -1.25 0.53
CA ILE A 201 17.08 -0.75 -0.09
C ILE A 201 16.87 -1.50 -1.40
N ALA A 202 15.69 -2.12 -1.56
CA ALA A 202 15.26 -2.68 -2.84
C ALA A 202 14.52 -1.60 -3.65
N PHE A 203 14.64 -1.59 -4.97
CA PHE A 203 13.92 -0.66 -5.84
C PHE A 203 13.79 -1.19 -7.27
N SER A 204 12.90 -0.58 -8.07
CA SER A 204 12.72 -0.91 -9.49
C SER A 204 13.59 -0.02 -10.37
N SER A 205 14.21 -0.58 -11.40
CA SER A 205 15.09 0.15 -12.32
C SER A 205 15.14 -0.48 -13.70
N ASN A 206 15.13 0.35 -14.74
CA ASN A 206 15.33 -0.07 -16.14
C ASN A 206 16.78 0.05 -16.62
N ARG A 207 17.74 0.15 -15.69
CA ARG A 207 19.13 0.54 -16.00
C ARG A 207 19.91 -0.38 -16.94
N HIS A 208 19.45 -1.61 -17.14
CA HIS A 208 20.05 -2.58 -18.07
C HIS A 208 19.27 -2.67 -19.39
N ASP A 209 18.31 -1.78 -19.64
CA ASP A 209 17.63 -1.70 -20.94
C ASP A 209 18.58 -1.21 -22.03
N PRO A 210 18.70 -1.93 -23.15
CA PRO A 210 19.35 -1.39 -24.33
C PRO A 210 18.61 -0.14 -24.83
N ALA A 211 19.35 0.86 -25.30
CA ALA A 211 18.76 2.07 -25.87
C ALA A 211 17.77 1.73 -27.01
N GLY A 212 16.53 2.20 -26.88
CA GLY A 212 15.46 1.96 -27.88
C GLY A 212 14.74 0.62 -27.75
N ALA A 213 15.06 -0.21 -26.74
CA ALA A 213 14.31 -1.42 -26.42
C ALA A 213 12.95 -1.11 -25.77
N VAL A 214 12.06 -2.10 -25.77
CA VAL A 214 10.86 -2.08 -24.92
C VAL A 214 11.31 -2.02 -23.46
N ARG A 215 10.72 -1.09 -22.69
CA ARG A 215 11.08 -0.88 -21.29
C ARG A 215 10.95 -2.19 -20.49
N ASN A 216 12.01 -2.57 -19.79
CA ASN A 216 12.07 -3.71 -18.89
C ASN A 216 12.66 -3.25 -17.54
N ASP A 217 11.77 -3.02 -16.59
CA ASP A 217 12.19 -2.69 -15.23
C ASP A 217 12.53 -3.97 -14.48
N GLU A 218 13.55 -3.91 -13.65
CA GLU A 218 14.04 -5.04 -12.87
C GLU A 218 14.25 -4.60 -11.43
N ILE A 219 14.34 -5.57 -10.53
CA ILE A 219 14.54 -5.33 -9.11
C ILE A 219 16.03 -5.28 -8.81
N TYR A 220 16.44 -4.22 -8.13
CA TYR A 220 17.80 -4.03 -7.62
C TYR A 220 17.77 -3.88 -6.11
N VAL A 221 18.90 -4.22 -5.49
CA VAL A 221 19.20 -3.90 -4.10
C VAL A 221 20.49 -3.11 -4.06
N ILE A 222 20.53 -2.08 -3.21
CA ILE A 222 21.72 -1.27 -2.93
C ILE A 222 21.87 -1.13 -1.42
N ASN A 223 23.10 -1.03 -0.92
CA ASN A 223 23.31 -0.66 0.47
C ASN A 223 22.82 0.78 0.71
N ALA A 224 22.41 1.08 1.93
CA ALA A 224 21.90 2.40 2.32
C ALA A 224 22.96 3.52 2.18
N ASP A 225 24.25 3.16 2.11
CA ASP A 225 25.37 4.07 1.84
C ASP A 225 25.68 4.24 0.34
N GLY A 226 24.92 3.57 -0.54
CA GLY A 226 25.09 3.61 -1.99
C GLY A 226 26.06 2.57 -2.56
N SER A 227 26.68 1.74 -1.73
CA SER A 227 27.57 0.66 -2.17
C SER A 227 26.83 -0.62 -2.57
N ASP A 228 27.56 -1.59 -3.12
CA ASP A 228 27.12 -2.96 -3.44
C ASP A 228 25.76 -3.06 -4.14
N LEU A 229 25.59 -2.27 -5.20
CA LEU A 229 24.43 -2.42 -6.06
C LEU A 229 24.41 -3.79 -6.73
N VAL A 230 23.31 -4.53 -6.55
CA VAL A 230 23.08 -5.86 -7.14
C VAL A 230 21.74 -5.88 -7.86
N ARG A 231 21.71 -6.50 -9.05
CA ARG A 231 20.48 -6.86 -9.78
C ARG A 231 19.95 -8.19 -9.26
N LEU A 232 18.66 -8.26 -8.89
CA LEU A 232 18.04 -9.49 -8.41
C LEU A 232 17.21 -10.23 -9.46
N THR A 233 16.68 -9.52 -10.46
CA THR A 233 15.85 -10.11 -11.54
C THR A 233 16.42 -9.80 -12.92
N GLY A 234 16.19 -10.68 -13.90
CA GLY A 234 16.86 -10.64 -15.21
C GLY A 234 16.01 -11.14 -16.37
N ASN A 235 14.78 -10.65 -16.51
CA ASN A 235 13.87 -10.99 -17.59
C ASN A 235 14.48 -10.67 -18.97
N ALA A 236 15.12 -9.49 -19.12
CA ALA A 236 15.69 -9.05 -20.39
C ALA A 236 16.79 -10.00 -20.91
N GLU A 237 17.65 -10.48 -20.00
CA GLU A 237 18.75 -11.40 -20.33
C GLU A 237 18.24 -12.81 -20.65
N SER A 238 17.10 -13.17 -20.09
CA SER A 238 16.44 -14.47 -20.31
C SER A 238 15.57 -14.49 -21.58
N GLY A 239 15.46 -13.36 -22.30
CA GLY A 239 14.59 -13.22 -23.47
C GLY A 239 13.09 -13.25 -23.15
N VAL A 240 12.72 -13.11 -21.88
CA VAL A 240 11.33 -13.10 -21.42
C VAL A 240 10.83 -11.65 -21.41
N PRO A 241 9.79 -11.30 -22.17
CA PRO A 241 9.23 -9.95 -22.11
C PRO A 241 8.51 -9.75 -20.79
N GLY A 242 8.86 -8.69 -20.06
CA GLY A 242 8.14 -8.27 -18.86
C GLY A 242 9.02 -7.49 -17.88
N SER A 243 8.40 -6.60 -17.12
CA SER A 243 9.00 -5.83 -16.03
C SER A 243 8.70 -6.49 -14.68
N ASP A 244 9.70 -6.48 -13.80
CA ASP A 244 9.60 -6.77 -12.38
C ASP A 244 9.71 -5.47 -11.59
N VAL A 245 8.67 -5.13 -10.84
CA VAL A 245 8.53 -3.82 -10.19
C VAL A 245 7.95 -3.92 -8.78
N ASN A 246 8.01 -2.81 -8.05
CA ASN A 246 7.38 -2.64 -6.73
C ASN A 246 7.82 -3.70 -5.69
N PRO A 247 9.14 -3.84 -5.43
CA PRO A 247 9.62 -4.79 -4.44
C PRO A 247 9.13 -4.43 -3.04
N ALA A 248 8.92 -5.46 -2.22
CA ALA A 248 8.60 -5.35 -0.80
C ALA A 248 9.31 -6.45 -0.01
N TRP A 249 10.15 -6.03 0.93
CA TRP A 249 10.85 -6.93 1.83
C TRP A 249 9.89 -7.61 2.80
N SER A 250 10.09 -8.91 2.98
CA SER A 250 9.51 -9.63 4.10
C SER A 250 10.07 -9.10 5.43
N PRO A 251 9.31 -9.16 6.53
CA PRO A 251 9.77 -8.68 7.84
C PRO A 251 10.98 -9.44 8.39
N LYS A 252 11.21 -10.68 7.93
CA LYS A 252 12.41 -11.46 8.27
C LYS A 252 13.63 -11.10 7.43
N GLY A 253 13.41 -10.47 6.27
CA GLY A 253 14.47 -10.07 5.36
C GLY A 253 15.05 -11.23 4.54
N ASP A 254 14.37 -12.37 4.49
CA ASP A 254 14.77 -13.57 3.75
C ASP A 254 14.08 -13.67 2.38
N ARG A 255 12.97 -12.96 2.19
CA ARG A 255 12.20 -12.92 0.93
C ARG A 255 11.82 -11.52 0.48
N ILE A 256 11.58 -11.37 -0.81
CA ILE A 256 11.05 -10.16 -1.46
C ILE A 256 9.82 -10.53 -2.27
N ALA A 257 8.70 -9.84 -2.04
CA ALA A 257 7.52 -9.90 -2.90
C ALA A 257 7.59 -8.79 -3.94
N PHE A 258 7.08 -9.04 -5.14
CA PHE A 258 7.11 -8.06 -6.23
C PHE A 258 6.00 -8.32 -7.25
N GLU A 259 5.74 -7.32 -8.08
CA GLU A 259 4.87 -7.43 -9.24
C GLU A 259 5.70 -7.83 -10.45
N SER A 260 5.21 -8.80 -11.23
CA SER A 260 5.81 -9.16 -12.51
C SER A 260 4.74 -9.44 -13.55
N ASN A 261 4.95 -8.95 -14.78
CA ASN A 261 4.11 -9.28 -15.92
C ASN A 261 4.78 -10.26 -16.91
N ARG A 262 5.83 -10.97 -16.48
CA ARG A 262 6.61 -11.91 -17.30
C ARG A 262 5.80 -13.07 -17.90
N THR A 263 4.58 -13.31 -17.42
CA THR A 263 3.67 -14.34 -17.96
C THR A 263 2.56 -13.77 -18.87
N GLY A 264 2.50 -12.44 -19.02
CA GLY A 264 1.56 -11.75 -19.92
C GLY A 264 0.59 -10.82 -19.18
N GLN A 265 0.25 -11.12 -17.92
CA GLN A 265 -0.49 -10.20 -17.03
C GLN A 265 0.32 -9.91 -15.77
N PRO A 266 0.15 -8.74 -15.12
CA PRO A 266 0.77 -8.46 -13.82
C PRO A 266 0.28 -9.41 -12.73
N GLU A 267 1.22 -10.01 -12.03
CA GLU A 267 1.03 -11.02 -11.00
C GLU A 267 1.91 -10.72 -9.78
N ILE A 268 1.54 -11.23 -8.62
CA ILE A 268 2.41 -11.21 -7.44
C ILE A 268 3.34 -12.41 -7.47
N TRP A 269 4.62 -12.13 -7.33
CA TRP A 269 5.69 -13.10 -7.22
C TRP A 269 6.45 -12.90 -5.91
N VAL A 270 7.12 -13.96 -5.47
CA VAL A 270 8.06 -13.93 -4.35
C VAL A 270 9.35 -14.60 -4.75
N MET A 271 10.47 -14.08 -4.29
CA MET A 271 11.79 -14.69 -4.42
C MET A 271 12.53 -14.65 -3.08
N ASN A 272 13.61 -15.41 -2.97
CA ASN A 272 14.58 -15.23 -1.90
C ASN A 272 15.23 -13.85 -2.01
N ALA A 273 15.72 -13.31 -0.89
CA ALA A 273 16.34 -11.99 -0.82
C ALA A 273 17.57 -11.82 -1.74
N ASP A 274 18.19 -12.92 -2.14
CA ASP A 274 19.32 -12.97 -3.08
C ASP A 274 18.89 -13.08 -4.56
N GLY A 275 17.57 -13.06 -4.84
CA GLY A 275 16.99 -13.17 -6.17
C GLY A 275 16.70 -14.61 -6.62
N SER A 276 17.09 -15.62 -5.85
CA SER A 276 16.86 -17.02 -6.19
C SER A 276 15.39 -17.46 -5.98
N GLU A 277 15.03 -18.57 -6.61
CA GLU A 277 13.73 -19.26 -6.46
C GLU A 277 12.48 -18.37 -6.67
N PRO A 278 12.40 -17.59 -7.77
CA PRO A 278 11.20 -16.80 -8.04
C PRO A 278 9.98 -17.72 -8.25
N THR A 279 8.95 -17.50 -7.45
CA THR A 279 7.70 -18.26 -7.43
C THR A 279 6.51 -17.33 -7.64
N ARG A 280 5.64 -17.67 -8.59
CA ARG A 280 4.38 -16.96 -8.85
C ARG A 280 3.34 -17.34 -7.80
N LEU A 281 2.74 -16.36 -7.13
CA LEU A 281 1.73 -16.58 -6.09
C LEU A 281 0.29 -16.39 -6.59
N THR A 282 0.07 -15.60 -7.63
CA THR A 282 -1.26 -15.34 -8.20
C THR A 282 -1.36 -15.81 -9.65
N ASN A 283 -2.56 -16.14 -10.10
CA ASN A 283 -2.83 -16.54 -11.49
C ASN A 283 -4.12 -15.89 -12.00
N PHE A 284 -4.04 -14.61 -12.32
CA PHE A 284 -5.15 -13.82 -12.88
C PHE A 284 -5.32 -14.00 -14.38
N GLU A 285 -4.42 -14.73 -15.05
CA GLU A 285 -4.49 -14.98 -16.49
C GLU A 285 -5.74 -15.72 -16.96
N ALA A 286 -6.39 -16.46 -16.06
CA ALA A 286 -7.64 -17.14 -16.35
C ALA A 286 -8.87 -16.22 -16.41
N GLU A 287 -8.73 -14.95 -16.02
CA GLU A 287 -9.84 -13.99 -15.96
C GLU A 287 -10.06 -13.30 -17.32
N PRO A 288 -11.32 -13.13 -17.77
CA PRO A 288 -11.65 -12.46 -19.04
C PRO A 288 -11.45 -10.93 -19.01
N THR A 289 -10.50 -10.45 -18.20
CA THR A 289 -10.15 -9.05 -18.07
C THR A 289 -9.22 -8.60 -19.20
N PRO A 290 -9.29 -7.34 -19.67
CA PRO A 290 -8.41 -6.85 -20.72
C PRO A 290 -6.97 -6.85 -20.23
N SER A 291 -6.03 -6.89 -21.16
CA SER A 291 -4.57 -6.91 -20.97
C SER A 291 -3.97 -5.65 -20.30
N ASN A 292 -4.77 -4.89 -19.53
CA ASN A 292 -4.38 -3.71 -18.75
C ASN A 292 -4.84 -3.77 -17.28
N VAL A 293 -4.99 -4.99 -16.73
CA VAL A 293 -5.11 -5.19 -15.28
C VAL A 293 -3.80 -4.78 -14.63
N SER A 294 -3.87 -3.92 -13.61
CA SER A 294 -2.73 -3.62 -12.76
C SER A 294 -2.93 -4.38 -11.44
N VAL A 295 -1.92 -5.14 -11.06
CA VAL A 295 -1.76 -5.75 -9.74
C VAL A 295 -0.47 -5.18 -9.20
N THR A 296 -0.50 -4.40 -8.13
CA THR A 296 0.72 -3.69 -7.72
C THR A 296 0.77 -3.45 -6.23
N LYS A 297 1.95 -3.04 -5.76
CA LYS A 297 2.26 -2.70 -4.37
C LYS A 297 2.02 -3.86 -3.39
N PRO A 298 2.72 -4.99 -3.53
CA PRO A 298 2.73 -5.99 -2.47
C PRO A 298 3.27 -5.37 -1.18
N THR A 299 2.74 -5.79 -0.04
CA THR A 299 3.23 -5.44 1.30
C THR A 299 3.03 -6.64 2.22
N TRP A 300 4.02 -6.91 3.07
CA TRP A 300 3.97 -8.05 3.98
C TRP A 300 3.34 -7.66 5.32
N SER A 301 2.51 -8.55 5.84
CA SER A 301 2.13 -8.55 7.25
C SER A 301 3.37 -8.57 8.18
N PRO A 302 3.28 -8.07 9.42
CA PRO A 302 4.41 -8.01 10.36
C PRO A 302 4.98 -9.38 10.71
N THR A 303 4.11 -10.39 10.69
CA THR A 303 4.39 -11.80 10.94
C THR A 303 4.97 -12.50 9.71
N GLY A 304 4.82 -11.92 8.52
CA GLY A 304 5.32 -12.45 7.25
C GLY A 304 4.51 -13.65 6.72
N ASP A 305 3.34 -13.91 7.28
CA ASP A 305 2.44 -15.01 6.90
C ASP A 305 1.39 -14.60 5.87
N ARG A 306 1.14 -13.29 5.71
CA ARG A 306 0.24 -12.73 4.69
C ARG A 306 0.87 -11.61 3.87
N ILE A 307 0.35 -11.42 2.66
CA ILE A 307 0.68 -10.34 1.72
C ILE A 307 -0.61 -9.60 1.36
N ALA A 308 -0.60 -8.26 1.42
CA ALA A 308 -1.62 -7.42 0.82
C ALA A 308 -1.11 -6.79 -0.48
N PHE A 309 -2.02 -6.53 -1.41
CA PHE A 309 -1.76 -5.83 -2.66
C PHE A 309 -3.07 -5.24 -3.17
N HIS A 310 -3.01 -4.39 -4.19
CA HIS A 310 -4.24 -3.97 -4.86
C HIS A 310 -4.29 -4.49 -6.29
N ARG A 311 -5.51 -4.70 -6.76
CA ARG A 311 -5.82 -5.22 -8.08
C ARG A 311 -6.92 -4.39 -8.71
N ARG A 312 -6.77 -4.11 -10.00
CA ARG A 312 -7.86 -3.59 -10.81
C ARG A 312 -8.94 -4.64 -11.01
N VAL A 313 -10.18 -4.34 -10.64
CA VAL A 313 -11.37 -5.18 -10.79
C VAL A 313 -12.31 -4.53 -11.82
N GLY A 314 -12.87 -5.31 -12.74
CA GLY A 314 -13.88 -4.84 -13.69
C GLY A 314 -13.39 -3.91 -14.83
N LEU A 315 -14.32 -3.59 -15.73
CA LEU A 315 -14.05 -2.98 -17.04
C LEU A 315 -14.31 -1.46 -17.13
N HIS A 316 -14.60 -0.75 -16.03
CA HIS A 316 -15.00 0.66 -16.16
C HIS A 316 -13.87 1.53 -16.72
N ALA A 317 -14.18 2.13 -17.87
CA ALA A 317 -13.25 2.45 -18.94
C ALA A 317 -12.45 3.74 -18.76
N MET A 318 -12.62 4.49 -17.67
CA MET A 318 -11.98 5.81 -17.52
C MET A 318 -10.98 5.92 -16.37
N ARG A 319 -11.11 5.16 -15.27
CA ARG A 319 -10.14 5.18 -14.15
C ARG A 319 -9.75 3.80 -13.58
N GLY A 320 -10.44 2.73 -13.99
CA GLY A 320 -10.31 1.41 -13.35
C GLY A 320 -10.94 1.40 -11.95
N HIS A 321 -11.58 0.30 -11.59
CA HIS A 321 -12.02 0.07 -10.22
C HIS A 321 -10.93 -0.73 -9.53
N PHE A 322 -10.46 -0.30 -8.37
CA PHE A 322 -9.32 -0.92 -7.68
C PHE A 322 -9.74 -1.37 -6.29
N GLU A 323 -9.34 -2.57 -5.93
CA GLU A 323 -9.66 -3.17 -4.64
C GLU A 323 -8.40 -3.76 -4.03
N ILE A 324 -8.38 -3.82 -2.71
CA ILE A 324 -7.31 -4.45 -1.94
C ILE A 324 -7.64 -5.91 -1.73
N TYR A 325 -6.63 -6.73 -1.95
CA TYR A 325 -6.62 -8.15 -1.75
C TYR A 325 -5.59 -8.52 -0.69
N THR A 326 -5.85 -9.63 -0.02
CA THR A 326 -4.88 -10.29 0.87
C THR A 326 -4.80 -11.77 0.52
N MET A 327 -3.64 -12.36 0.73
CA MET A 327 -3.42 -13.81 0.60
C MET A 327 -2.39 -14.26 1.63
N ASN A 328 -2.31 -15.57 1.86
CA ASN A 328 -1.19 -16.16 2.58
C ASN A 328 0.11 -15.97 1.79
N ALA A 329 1.24 -15.98 2.48
CA ALA A 329 2.57 -15.81 1.88
C ALA A 329 2.96 -16.93 0.89
N ASP A 330 2.23 -18.03 0.88
CA ASP A 330 2.36 -19.14 -0.09
C ASP A 330 1.39 -19.01 -1.28
N GLY A 331 0.63 -17.91 -1.38
CA GLY A 331 -0.34 -17.65 -2.44
C GLY A 331 -1.73 -18.24 -2.19
N THR A 332 -1.92 -19.03 -1.14
CA THR A 332 -3.24 -19.57 -0.79
C THR A 332 -4.12 -18.50 -0.12
N ASP A 333 -5.41 -18.79 0.01
CA ASP A 333 -6.37 -17.92 0.70
C ASP A 333 -6.47 -16.49 0.14
N LEU A 334 -6.44 -16.36 -1.18
CA LEU A 334 -6.64 -15.07 -1.86
C LEU A 334 -8.06 -14.53 -1.64
N ARG A 335 -8.17 -13.34 -1.06
CA ARG A 335 -9.45 -12.68 -0.74
C ARG A 335 -9.40 -11.19 -1.01
N GLN A 336 -10.45 -10.67 -1.63
CA GLN A 336 -10.73 -9.23 -1.66
C GLN A 336 -11.20 -8.78 -0.26
N ILE A 337 -10.69 -7.66 0.25
CA ILE A 337 -11.04 -7.14 1.59
C ILE A 337 -11.69 -5.76 1.57
N THR A 338 -11.53 -4.98 0.50
CA THR A 338 -12.30 -3.74 0.30
C THR A 338 -13.45 -3.98 -0.66
N LEU A 339 -14.55 -3.23 -0.50
CA LEU A 339 -15.74 -3.31 -1.35
C LEU A 339 -16.22 -1.89 -1.67
N THR A 340 -15.47 -1.19 -2.51
CA THR A 340 -15.84 0.15 -2.97
C THR A 340 -16.94 0.09 -4.02
N LYS A 341 -17.86 1.06 -3.99
CA LYS A 341 -18.90 1.20 -5.02
C LYS A 341 -18.23 1.65 -6.32
N SER A 342 -18.65 1.08 -7.45
CA SER A 342 -18.08 1.41 -8.77
C SER A 342 -18.66 2.71 -9.35
N PRO A 343 -17.85 3.61 -9.95
CA PRO A 343 -16.38 3.57 -9.97
C PRO A 343 -15.78 3.96 -8.60
N GLY A 344 -14.74 3.25 -8.17
CA GLY A 344 -14.08 3.48 -6.87
C GLY A 344 -12.63 2.97 -6.86
N PHE A 345 -11.81 3.57 -6.01
CA PHE A 345 -10.39 3.26 -5.84
C PHE A 345 -10.12 2.84 -4.40
N SER A 346 -9.51 1.67 -4.22
CA SER A 346 -8.81 1.27 -3.01
C SER A 346 -7.45 0.71 -3.42
N GLY A 347 -6.38 1.38 -3.01
CA GLY A 347 -5.04 1.08 -3.47
C GLY A 347 -3.95 1.47 -2.48
N PHE A 348 -2.71 1.25 -2.91
CA PHE A 348 -1.49 1.47 -2.13
C PHE A 348 -1.56 0.92 -0.69
N PRO A 349 -1.87 -0.38 -0.50
CA PRO A 349 -1.89 -0.93 0.84
C PRO A 349 -0.48 -0.87 1.46
N SER A 350 -0.41 -0.51 2.74
CA SER A 350 0.79 -0.70 3.57
C SER A 350 0.38 -1.39 4.87
N TRP A 351 0.97 -2.55 5.13
CA TRP A 351 0.70 -3.27 6.36
C TRP A 351 1.46 -2.62 7.51
N GLY A 352 0.73 -2.32 8.58
CA GLY A 352 1.25 -1.77 9.82
C GLY A 352 2.16 -2.77 10.49
N LYS A 353 3.45 -2.44 10.56
CA LYS A 353 4.55 -3.31 10.99
C LYS A 353 4.70 -3.42 12.52
N TRP A 354 3.69 -3.00 13.27
CA TRP A 354 3.62 -3.10 14.73
C TRP A 354 2.92 -4.39 15.13
N SER A 355 3.57 -5.20 15.96
CA SER A 355 2.83 -6.15 16.80
C SER A 355 2.49 -5.44 18.11
N ASN A 356 1.25 -5.56 18.61
CA ASN A 356 0.90 -5.09 19.96
C ASN A 356 1.54 -5.96 21.07
N SER A 357 2.65 -6.64 20.79
CA SER A 357 3.31 -7.56 21.73
C SER A 357 4.34 -6.85 22.62
N HIS A 358 4.00 -5.69 23.18
CA HIS A 358 4.77 -5.12 24.30
C HIS A 358 3.78 -4.72 25.39
N ARG A 359 3.55 -5.67 26.32
CA ARG A 359 3.05 -5.38 27.66
C ARG A 359 4.15 -4.77 28.50
#